data_AF-A0AAE6QG77-F1
#
_entry.id   AF-A0AAE6QG77-F1
#
_cell.length_a   1.000
_cell.length_b   1.000
_cell.length_c   1.000
_cell.angle_alpha   90.00
_cell.angle_beta   90.00
_cell.angle_gamma   90.00
#
_symmetry.space_group_name_H-M   'P 1'
#
loop_
_entity.id
_entity.type
_entity.pdbx_description
1 polymer ?
#
loop_
_entity_poly.entity_id
_entity_poly.type
_entity_poly.pdbx_seq_one_letter_code
_entity_poly.pdbx_strand_id
1 'polypeptide(L)'
;MDRNWIKDFIENFSSATIGDIDIPKLINDKSQHTPERLFKIRSCSKRALENLAQKTLFLGVAKKFNDPYDTAFWIDYRKLAAWEKLDKLGFSEDQVATALASDDPIAAVVALASAQQSCPLNVDEWLHEVGVLAPNHQSGQLPTLIGELQSSYKICSLSERVDSMLMWSHYGCNHTGFAMEYDFTSLHRNESPTFTLWPVAYTDKLIDVTHILRARRAGKDYNELFGIAASLCKALDWQYEREWRWVLPDDDRSVEGFNRPAPLKAVHLGARISDADALNILRICSEIDIPVFKVMLESHEYRMVSVPTSLEDWCSIAGRQQGNMPW
;
A
#
# COMPACT_ATOMS: atom_id res chain seq x y z
N MET A 1 -7.48 14.62 8.84
CA MET A 1 -8.43 14.50 7.72
C MET A 1 -9.28 13.28 8.01
N ASP A 2 -10.59 13.35 7.77
CA ASP A 2 -11.46 12.17 7.87
C ASP A 2 -10.98 11.13 6.85
N ARG A 3 -10.77 9.89 7.30
CA ARG A 3 -10.30 8.76 6.47
C ARG A 3 -11.40 7.74 6.19
N ASN A 4 -12.65 8.01 6.59
CA ASN A 4 -13.78 7.13 6.35
C ASN A 4 -13.99 6.83 4.86
N TRP A 5 -13.71 7.81 3.98
CA TRP A 5 -13.81 7.64 2.53
C TRP A 5 -12.84 6.60 1.94
N ILE A 6 -11.71 6.31 2.61
CA ILE A 6 -10.71 5.34 2.13
C ILE A 6 -11.31 3.93 2.13
N LYS A 7 -12.25 3.65 3.04
CA LYS A 7 -12.95 2.37 3.08
C LYS A 7 -13.79 2.18 1.82
N ASP A 8 -14.67 3.14 1.53
CA ASP A 8 -15.52 3.14 0.33
C ASP A 8 -14.66 3.09 -0.96
N PHE A 9 -13.51 3.76 -0.93
CA PHE A 9 -12.54 3.76 -2.02
C PHE A 9 -11.96 2.36 -2.27
N ILE A 10 -11.52 1.64 -1.22
CA ILE A 10 -11.01 0.26 -1.37
C ILE A 10 -12.12 -0.71 -1.75
N GLU A 11 -13.33 -0.56 -1.20
CA GLU A 11 -14.48 -1.39 -1.59
C GLU A 11 -14.76 -1.27 -3.09
N ASN A 12 -14.76 -0.04 -3.63
CA ASN A 12 -14.91 0.21 -5.07
C ASN A 12 -13.75 -0.41 -5.88
N PHE A 13 -12.50 -0.22 -5.45
CA PHE A 13 -11.31 -0.82 -6.09
C PHE A 13 -11.31 -2.36 -6.07
N SER A 14 -12.03 -2.96 -5.12
CA SER A 14 -12.10 -4.41 -4.91
C SER A 14 -13.30 -5.04 -5.63
N SER A 15 -14.01 -4.31 -6.50
CA SER A 15 -15.15 -4.83 -7.25
C SER A 15 -14.79 -6.05 -8.10
N ALA A 16 -15.78 -6.90 -8.40
CA ALA A 16 -15.59 -8.18 -9.10
C ALA A 16 -15.05 -8.00 -10.53
N THR A 17 -15.62 -7.04 -11.25
CA THR A 17 -15.30 -6.73 -12.64
C THR A 17 -14.81 -5.29 -12.78
N ILE A 18 -14.11 -4.99 -13.87
CA ILE A 18 -13.64 -3.62 -14.13
C ILE A 18 -14.83 -2.69 -14.37
N GLY A 19 -15.89 -3.18 -15.03
CA GLY A 19 -17.11 -2.40 -15.31
C GLY A 19 -17.89 -1.98 -14.07
N ASP A 20 -17.72 -2.69 -12.95
CA ASP A 20 -18.35 -2.35 -11.67
C ASP A 20 -17.59 -1.24 -10.91
N ILE A 21 -16.36 -0.90 -11.34
CA ILE A 21 -15.55 0.14 -10.70
C ILE A 21 -16.04 1.52 -11.17
N ASP A 22 -16.48 2.34 -10.22
CA ASP A 22 -16.77 3.76 -10.47
C ASP A 22 -15.46 4.56 -10.53
N ILE A 23 -14.79 4.51 -11.68
CA ILE A 23 -13.51 5.20 -11.92
C ILE A 23 -13.63 6.72 -11.74
N PRO A 24 -14.65 7.42 -12.28
CA PRO A 24 -14.82 8.86 -12.05
C PRO A 24 -14.88 9.21 -10.56
N LYS A 25 -15.63 8.45 -9.76
CA LYS A 25 -15.69 8.63 -8.31
C LYS A 25 -14.33 8.40 -7.66
N LEU A 26 -13.61 7.33 -8.00
CA LEU A 26 -12.27 7.05 -7.46
C LEU A 26 -11.29 8.21 -7.70
N ILE A 27 -11.25 8.74 -8.92
CA ILE A 27 -10.36 9.85 -9.27
C ILE A 27 -10.78 11.13 -8.55
N ASN A 28 -12.08 11.42 -8.47
CA ASN A 28 -12.59 12.59 -7.78
C ASN A 28 -12.29 12.53 -6.27
N ASP A 29 -12.64 11.43 -5.60
CA ASP A 29 -12.46 11.25 -4.16
C ASP A 29 -10.97 11.35 -3.80
N LYS A 30 -10.11 10.68 -4.57
CA LYS A 30 -8.66 10.81 -4.45
C LYS A 30 -8.18 12.25 -4.60
N SER A 31 -8.63 12.95 -5.65
CA SER A 31 -8.20 14.32 -5.92
C SER A 31 -8.57 15.29 -4.80
N GLN A 32 -9.75 15.13 -4.19
CA GLN A 32 -10.21 15.97 -3.09
C GLN A 32 -9.43 15.76 -1.79
N HIS A 33 -8.83 14.59 -1.62
CA HIS A 33 -8.13 14.20 -0.39
C HIS A 33 -6.61 14.08 -0.55
N THR A 34 -6.06 14.32 -1.75
CA THR A 34 -4.61 14.26 -1.99
C THR A 34 -3.93 15.37 -1.16
N PRO A 35 -2.99 15.03 -0.25
CA PRO A 35 -2.31 16.01 0.58
C PRO A 35 -1.39 16.92 -0.23
N GLU A 36 -1.30 18.19 0.16
CA GLU A 36 -0.33 19.15 -0.39
C GLU A 36 1.12 18.75 -0.10
N ARG A 37 1.35 17.95 0.94
CA ARG A 37 2.67 17.54 1.38
C ARG A 37 2.71 16.06 1.71
N LEU A 38 3.60 15.36 1.01
CA LEU A 38 3.92 13.96 1.25
C LEU A 38 5.42 13.80 1.48
N PHE A 39 5.79 12.96 2.43
CA PHE A 39 7.16 12.84 2.92
C PHE A 39 7.74 11.46 2.69
N LYS A 40 9.00 11.41 2.24
CA LYS A 40 9.83 10.20 2.23
C LYS A 40 10.96 10.34 3.24
N ILE A 41 10.80 9.70 4.40
CA ILE A 41 11.83 9.66 5.46
C ILE A 41 12.83 8.54 5.16
N ARG A 42 14.13 8.84 5.24
CA ARG A 42 15.23 7.92 4.91
C ARG A 42 16.46 8.17 5.77
N SER A 43 17.34 7.18 5.85
CA SER A 43 18.73 7.37 6.30
C SER A 43 19.57 8.11 5.25
N CYS A 44 20.69 8.69 5.67
CA CYS A 44 21.69 9.38 4.82
C CYS A 44 22.53 8.40 3.97
N SER A 45 21.89 7.40 3.37
CA SER A 45 22.57 6.45 2.47
C SER A 45 22.94 7.10 1.14
N LYS A 46 23.98 6.57 0.47
CA LYS A 46 24.40 7.01 -0.88
C LYS A 46 23.22 7.09 -1.86
N ARG A 47 22.39 6.05 -1.90
CA ARG A 47 21.20 5.99 -2.77
C ARG A 47 20.17 7.09 -2.45
N ALA A 48 19.96 7.39 -1.17
CA ALA A 48 19.02 8.44 -0.78
C ALA A 48 19.53 9.84 -1.17
N LEU A 49 20.83 10.08 -1.04
CA LEU A 49 21.47 11.33 -1.48
C LEU A 49 21.47 11.48 -3.01
N GLU A 50 21.69 10.37 -3.74
CA GLU A 50 21.53 10.34 -5.20
C GLU A 50 20.08 10.64 -5.62
N ASN A 51 19.10 10.05 -4.93
CA ASN A 51 17.68 10.35 -5.17
C ASN A 51 17.36 11.84 -4.94
N LEU A 52 17.89 12.43 -3.87
CA LEU A 52 17.76 13.86 -3.58
C LEU A 52 18.35 14.71 -4.70
N ALA A 53 19.63 14.49 -5.04
CA ALA A 53 20.34 15.26 -6.06
C ALA A 53 19.67 15.20 -7.44
N GLN A 54 19.06 14.05 -7.77
CA GLN A 54 18.37 13.84 -9.04
C GLN A 54 16.87 14.19 -9.00
N LYS A 55 16.32 14.60 -7.84
CA LYS A 55 14.88 14.82 -7.63
C LYS A 55 14.03 13.60 -8.03
N THR A 56 14.45 12.41 -7.60
CA THR A 56 13.79 11.14 -7.92
C THR A 56 13.30 10.40 -6.67
N LEU A 57 12.32 9.50 -6.87
CA LEU A 57 11.90 8.49 -5.90
C LEU A 57 12.20 7.10 -6.44
N PHE A 58 12.76 6.23 -5.59
CA PHE A 58 12.89 4.81 -5.88
C PHE A 58 11.58 4.08 -5.60
N LEU A 59 11.04 3.40 -6.62
CA LEU A 59 9.90 2.49 -6.53
C LEU A 59 10.44 1.05 -6.56
N GLY A 60 10.11 0.26 -5.55
CA GLY A 60 10.61 -1.11 -5.40
C GLY A 60 9.48 -2.14 -5.31
N VAL A 61 9.81 -3.41 -5.52
CA VAL A 61 8.86 -4.52 -5.35
C VAL A 61 8.45 -4.69 -3.88
N ALA A 62 7.17 -4.99 -3.64
CA ALA A 62 6.63 -5.24 -2.30
C ALA A 62 7.29 -6.44 -1.60
N LYS A 63 7.84 -7.40 -2.38
CA LYS A 63 8.57 -8.56 -1.87
C LYS A 63 9.77 -8.21 -0.98
N LYS A 64 10.28 -6.97 -1.05
CA LYS A 64 11.38 -6.46 -0.23
C LYS A 64 10.92 -5.63 0.98
N PHE A 65 9.60 -5.51 1.18
CA PHE A 65 9.07 -4.76 2.32
C PHE A 65 9.28 -5.56 3.61
N ASN A 66 9.28 -4.86 4.73
CA ASN A 66 9.55 -5.42 6.05
C ASN A 66 8.32 -6.09 6.69
N ASP A 67 7.12 -5.81 6.19
CA ASP A 67 5.88 -6.43 6.64
C ASP A 67 5.54 -7.65 5.75
N PRO A 68 5.48 -8.87 6.31
CA PRO A 68 5.20 -10.08 5.54
C PRO A 68 3.76 -10.17 5.02
N TYR A 69 2.83 -9.37 5.56
CA TYR A 69 1.44 -9.30 5.09
C TYR A 69 1.21 -8.17 4.08
N ASP A 70 2.22 -7.34 3.81
CA ASP A 70 2.07 -6.21 2.91
C ASP A 70 1.83 -6.69 1.46
N THR A 71 0.83 -6.10 0.81
CA THR A 71 0.42 -6.47 -0.55
C THR A 71 -0.03 -7.93 -0.67
N ALA A 72 -0.46 -8.55 0.43
CA ALA A 72 -1.07 -9.87 0.45
C ALA A 72 -2.60 -9.81 0.28
N PHE A 73 -3.19 -10.94 -0.08
CA PHE A 73 -4.63 -11.09 -0.27
C PHE A 73 -5.10 -12.47 0.20
N TRP A 74 -6.40 -12.62 0.37
CA TRP A 74 -7.06 -13.85 0.78
C TRP A 74 -7.92 -14.43 -0.34
N ILE A 75 -7.96 -15.76 -0.41
CA ILE A 75 -8.89 -16.51 -1.25
C ILE A 75 -9.56 -17.57 -0.37
N ASP A 76 -10.89 -17.52 -0.31
CA ASP A 76 -11.71 -18.56 0.29
C ASP A 76 -11.96 -19.69 -0.73
N TYR A 77 -11.06 -20.68 -0.71
CA TYR A 77 -11.17 -21.85 -1.59
C TYR A 77 -12.38 -22.74 -1.27
N ARG A 78 -12.95 -22.67 -0.05
CA ARG A 78 -14.19 -23.39 0.27
C ARG A 78 -15.37 -22.75 -0.43
N LYS A 79 -15.45 -21.41 -0.46
CA LYS A 79 -16.45 -20.69 -1.26
C LYS A 79 -16.29 -20.97 -2.75
N LEU A 80 -15.06 -21.02 -3.28
CA LEU A 80 -14.84 -21.40 -4.68
C LEU A 80 -15.31 -22.83 -4.99
N ALA A 81 -14.96 -23.79 -4.15
CA ALA A 81 -15.37 -25.18 -4.34
C ALA A 81 -16.90 -25.34 -4.22
N ALA A 82 -17.54 -24.65 -3.27
CA ALA A 82 -18.99 -24.60 -3.15
C ALA A 82 -19.63 -24.03 -4.42
N TRP A 83 -19.14 -22.89 -4.91
CA TRP A 83 -19.62 -22.27 -6.14
C TRP A 83 -19.49 -23.22 -7.34
N GLU A 84 -18.31 -23.79 -7.58
CA GLU A 84 -18.08 -24.70 -8.70
C GLU A 84 -19.00 -25.92 -8.64
N LYS A 85 -19.29 -26.43 -7.44
CA LYS A 85 -20.19 -27.58 -7.28
C LYS A 85 -21.64 -27.19 -7.55
N LEU A 86 -22.10 -26.06 -7.03
CA LEU A 86 -23.47 -25.58 -7.26
C LEU A 86 -23.72 -25.24 -8.74
N ASP A 87 -22.74 -24.62 -9.40
CA ASP A 87 -22.78 -24.29 -10.83
C ASP A 87 -22.87 -25.57 -11.68
N LYS A 88 -22.02 -26.57 -11.39
CA LYS A 88 -22.07 -27.89 -12.05
C LYS A 88 -23.40 -28.63 -11.85
N LEU A 89 -24.04 -28.45 -10.70
CA LEU A 89 -25.33 -29.06 -10.37
C LEU A 89 -26.52 -28.25 -10.91
N GLY A 90 -26.29 -27.09 -11.54
CA GLY A 90 -27.32 -26.28 -12.18
C GLY A 90 -28.24 -25.57 -11.20
N PHE A 91 -27.75 -25.21 -10.00
CA PHE A 91 -28.52 -24.39 -9.06
C PHE A 91 -28.69 -22.95 -9.58
N SER A 92 -29.82 -22.32 -9.21
CA SER A 92 -30.09 -20.92 -9.59
C SER A 92 -29.11 -19.94 -8.93
N GLU A 93 -28.92 -18.76 -9.53
CA GLU A 93 -28.02 -17.73 -9.00
C GLU A 93 -28.38 -17.30 -7.56
N ASP A 94 -29.67 -17.24 -7.22
CA ASP A 94 -30.13 -16.90 -5.86
C ASP A 94 -29.73 -17.97 -4.82
N GLN A 95 -29.85 -19.25 -5.19
CA GLN A 95 -29.42 -20.35 -4.34
C GLN A 95 -27.90 -20.37 -4.16
N VAL A 96 -27.16 -20.08 -5.24
CA VAL A 96 -25.70 -19.92 -5.20
C VAL A 96 -25.32 -18.77 -4.27
N ALA A 97 -25.92 -17.60 -4.43
CA ALA A 97 -25.63 -16.44 -3.59
C ALA A 97 -25.93 -16.73 -2.11
N THR A 98 -27.06 -17.36 -1.82
CA THR A 98 -27.46 -17.73 -0.46
C THR A 98 -26.46 -18.70 0.18
N ALA A 99 -26.04 -19.74 -0.56
CA ALA A 99 -25.08 -20.71 -0.06
C ALA A 99 -23.69 -20.12 0.19
N LEU A 100 -23.24 -19.21 -0.68
CA LEU A 100 -21.92 -18.57 -0.54
C LEU A 100 -21.87 -17.49 0.55
N ALA A 101 -23.04 -16.97 0.96
CA ALA A 101 -23.16 -16.06 2.10
C ALA A 101 -23.17 -16.79 3.46
N SER A 102 -23.31 -18.12 3.46
CA SER A 102 -23.24 -18.95 4.67
C SER A 102 -21.85 -18.93 5.30
N ASP A 103 -21.79 -19.04 6.63
CA ASP A 103 -20.55 -19.26 7.39
C ASP A 103 -19.90 -20.61 7.05
N ASP A 104 -20.71 -21.61 6.66
CA ASP A 104 -20.23 -22.85 6.06
C ASP A 104 -20.88 -23.08 4.69
N PRO A 105 -20.22 -22.59 3.62
CA PRO A 105 -20.69 -22.77 2.24
C PRO A 105 -20.78 -24.24 1.84
N ILE A 106 -19.91 -25.11 2.39
CA ILE A 106 -19.87 -26.53 2.05
C ILE A 106 -21.12 -27.23 2.61
N ALA A 107 -21.43 -26.99 3.88
CA ALA A 107 -22.66 -27.49 4.49
C ALA A 107 -23.91 -26.98 3.76
N ALA A 108 -23.91 -25.71 3.32
CA ALA A 108 -25.01 -25.14 2.56
C ALA A 108 -25.24 -25.85 1.20
N VAL A 109 -24.16 -26.22 0.48
CA VAL A 109 -24.29 -27.04 -0.74
C VAL A 109 -24.91 -28.40 -0.43
N VAL A 110 -24.45 -29.09 0.63
CA VAL A 110 -24.98 -30.41 1.02
C VAL A 110 -26.48 -30.32 1.34
N ALA A 111 -26.89 -29.28 2.06
CA ALA A 111 -28.29 -29.04 2.39
C ALA A 111 -29.15 -28.79 1.13
N LEU A 112 -28.67 -27.95 0.20
CA LEU A 112 -29.36 -27.67 -1.06
C LEU A 112 -29.49 -28.92 -1.94
N ALA A 113 -28.41 -29.70 -2.06
CA ALA A 113 -28.39 -30.94 -2.82
C ALA A 113 -29.35 -31.99 -2.24
N SER A 114 -29.39 -32.11 -0.91
CA SER A 114 -30.26 -33.05 -0.20
C SER A 114 -31.75 -32.69 -0.28
N ALA A 115 -32.06 -31.40 -0.45
CA ALA A 115 -33.44 -30.92 -0.63
C ALA A 115 -34.00 -31.18 -2.05
N GLN A 116 -33.14 -31.46 -3.04
CA GLN A 116 -33.57 -31.81 -4.39
C GLN A 116 -33.80 -33.32 -4.52
N GLN A 117 -34.97 -33.72 -5.03
CA GLN A 117 -35.34 -35.13 -5.21
C GLN A 117 -34.43 -35.93 -6.14
N SER A 118 -33.62 -35.28 -6.99
CA SER A 118 -32.76 -35.94 -7.97
C SER A 118 -31.44 -35.19 -8.17
N CYS A 119 -30.73 -34.92 -7.07
CA CYS A 119 -29.39 -34.33 -7.14
C CYS A 119 -28.32 -35.44 -7.24
N PRO A 120 -27.46 -35.44 -8.27
CA PRO A 120 -26.43 -36.48 -8.46
C PRO A 120 -25.18 -36.30 -7.56
N LEU A 121 -25.30 -35.59 -6.43
CA LEU A 121 -24.16 -35.31 -5.55
C LEU A 121 -23.81 -36.52 -4.67
N ASN A 122 -22.62 -37.08 -4.85
CA ASN A 122 -21.98 -37.94 -3.85
C ASN A 122 -21.34 -37.06 -2.77
N VAL A 123 -21.98 -37.00 -1.60
CA VAL A 123 -21.57 -36.09 -0.50
C VAL A 123 -20.22 -36.48 0.08
N ASP A 124 -20.00 -37.76 0.38
CA ASP A 124 -18.77 -38.23 1.02
C ASP A 124 -17.54 -38.01 0.12
N GLU A 125 -17.68 -38.32 -1.16
CA GLU A 125 -16.65 -38.09 -2.16
C GLU A 125 -16.32 -36.60 -2.31
N TRP A 126 -17.34 -35.74 -2.41
CA TRP A 126 -17.12 -34.31 -2.56
C TRP A 126 -16.51 -33.66 -1.31
N LEU A 127 -16.93 -34.07 -0.11
CA LEU A 127 -16.32 -33.60 1.14
C LEU A 127 -14.85 -34.00 1.23
N HIS A 128 -14.50 -35.20 0.78
CA HIS A 128 -13.11 -35.63 0.68
C HIS A 128 -12.32 -34.75 -0.31
N GLU A 129 -12.85 -34.49 -1.50
CA GLU A 129 -12.23 -33.61 -2.50
C GLU A 129 -11.94 -32.21 -1.92
N VAL A 130 -12.95 -31.57 -1.32
CA VAL A 130 -12.81 -30.23 -0.72
C VAL A 130 -11.78 -30.23 0.41
N GLY A 131 -11.81 -31.26 1.27
CA GLY A 131 -10.87 -31.43 2.37
C GLY A 131 -9.42 -31.60 1.93
N VAL A 132 -9.18 -32.22 0.77
CA VAL A 132 -7.85 -32.35 0.18
C VAL A 132 -7.42 -31.05 -0.52
N LEU A 133 -8.34 -30.36 -1.19
CA LEU A 133 -8.05 -29.13 -1.94
C LEU A 133 -7.68 -27.97 -1.01
N ALA A 134 -8.41 -27.73 0.08
CA ALA A 134 -8.21 -26.54 0.92
C ALA A 134 -6.78 -26.45 1.53
N PRO A 135 -6.22 -27.50 2.16
CA PRO A 135 -4.86 -27.48 2.68
C PRO A 135 -3.79 -27.31 1.59
N ASN A 136 -3.96 -27.96 0.44
CA ASN A 136 -3.00 -27.87 -0.67
C ASN A 136 -2.96 -26.47 -1.29
N HIS A 137 -4.12 -25.82 -1.44
CA HIS A 137 -4.17 -24.45 -1.96
C HIS A 137 -3.55 -23.44 -0.99
N GLN A 138 -3.83 -23.58 0.32
CA GLN A 138 -3.26 -22.72 1.35
C GLN A 138 -1.74 -22.89 1.51
N SER A 139 -1.24 -24.13 1.41
CA SER A 139 0.19 -24.42 1.62
C SER A 139 1.07 -24.19 0.39
N GLY A 140 0.55 -24.32 -0.83
CA GLY A 140 1.36 -24.27 -2.06
C GLY A 140 1.03 -23.12 -3.02
N GLN A 141 -0.25 -22.90 -3.34
CA GLN A 141 -0.63 -21.99 -4.43
C GLN A 141 -0.76 -20.53 -3.98
N LEU A 142 -1.45 -20.28 -2.87
CA LEU A 142 -1.72 -18.91 -2.42
C LEU A 142 -0.42 -18.13 -2.10
N PRO A 143 0.56 -18.68 -1.35
CA PRO A 143 1.83 -17.98 -1.12
C PRO A 143 2.60 -17.69 -2.41
N THR A 144 2.54 -18.61 -3.39
CA THR A 144 3.17 -18.42 -4.71
C THR A 144 2.52 -17.27 -5.47
N LEU A 145 1.19 -17.23 -5.52
CA LEU A 145 0.42 -16.16 -6.16
C LEU A 145 0.67 -14.80 -5.50
N ILE A 146 0.74 -14.75 -4.17
CA ILE A 146 1.09 -13.52 -3.42
C ILE A 146 2.51 -13.07 -3.81
N GLY A 147 3.49 -13.98 -3.84
CA GLY A 147 4.86 -13.66 -4.21
C GLY A 147 5.01 -13.15 -5.65
N GLU A 148 4.22 -13.67 -6.58
CA GLU A 148 4.13 -13.16 -7.95
C GLU A 148 3.53 -11.75 -7.99
N LEU A 149 2.44 -11.53 -7.26
CA LEU A 149 1.79 -10.22 -7.17
C LEU A 149 2.74 -9.17 -6.60
N GLN A 150 3.41 -9.49 -5.48
CA GLN A 150 4.39 -8.63 -4.82
C GLN A 150 5.58 -8.26 -5.70
N SER A 151 5.82 -9.01 -6.79
CA SER A 151 6.89 -8.76 -7.76
C SER A 151 6.39 -8.03 -9.03
N SER A 152 5.07 -7.93 -9.22
CA SER A 152 4.43 -7.36 -10.43
C SER A 152 4.19 -5.84 -10.34
N TYR A 153 4.42 -5.24 -9.17
CA TYR A 153 4.24 -3.80 -8.95
C TYR A 153 5.50 -3.17 -8.37
N LYS A 154 5.77 -1.94 -8.79
CA LYS A 154 6.81 -1.07 -8.22
C LYS A 154 6.13 0.01 -7.40
N ILE A 155 6.44 0.03 -6.10
CA ILE A 155 5.73 0.82 -5.11
C ILE A 155 6.70 1.76 -4.40
N CYS A 156 6.30 3.03 -4.25
CA CYS A 156 6.92 3.95 -3.32
C CYS A 156 5.92 4.47 -2.29
N SER A 157 6.16 4.14 -1.03
CA SER A 157 5.41 4.62 0.14
C SER A 157 5.83 6.04 0.54
N LEU A 158 4.87 6.93 0.71
CA LEU A 158 5.02 8.29 1.21
C LEU A 158 4.11 8.49 2.42
N SER A 159 4.46 9.39 3.31
CA SER A 159 3.69 9.67 4.54
C SER A 159 3.15 11.09 4.52
N GLU A 160 1.96 11.30 5.08
CA GLU A 160 1.44 12.65 5.39
C GLU A 160 2.20 13.33 6.57
N ARG A 161 3.02 12.60 7.33
CA ARG A 161 3.53 13.02 8.64
C ARG A 161 5.05 13.11 8.67
N VAL A 162 5.58 14.32 8.53
CA VAL A 162 6.97 14.63 8.91
C VAL A 162 7.14 14.73 10.44
N ASP A 163 6.05 14.82 11.19
CA ASP A 163 6.01 14.98 12.65
C ASP A 163 5.78 13.65 13.39
N SER A 164 5.96 12.49 12.74
CA SER A 164 5.77 11.18 13.35
C SER A 164 7.06 10.63 13.97
N MET A 165 7.14 10.56 15.30
CA MET A 165 8.31 10.04 16.03
C MET A 165 8.64 8.60 15.63
N LEU A 166 7.62 7.76 15.42
CA LEU A 166 7.78 6.38 14.97
C LEU A 166 8.40 6.32 13.58
N MET A 167 7.95 7.16 12.64
CA MET A 167 8.52 7.20 11.29
C MET A 167 10.01 7.59 11.31
N TRP A 168 10.39 8.58 12.12
CA TRP A 168 11.79 8.99 12.27
C TRP A 168 12.64 7.94 12.99
N SER A 169 12.06 7.18 13.92
CA SER A 169 12.74 6.08 14.59
C SER A 169 13.05 4.95 13.62
N HIS A 170 12.05 4.48 12.86
CA HIS A 170 12.19 3.35 11.94
C HIS A 170 12.90 3.70 10.64
N TYR A 171 12.45 4.75 9.94
CA TYR A 171 12.93 5.07 8.59
C TYR A 171 13.98 6.18 8.57
N GLY A 172 13.98 7.03 9.58
CA GLY A 172 14.96 8.10 9.78
C GLY A 172 16.20 7.67 10.56
N CYS A 173 16.42 6.36 10.74
CA CYS A 173 17.56 5.81 11.47
C CYS A 173 17.74 6.46 12.86
N ASN A 174 16.73 6.34 13.72
CA ASN A 174 16.71 6.98 15.04
C ASN A 174 16.91 8.50 14.99
N HIS A 175 16.17 9.17 14.08
CA HIS A 175 16.20 10.63 13.87
C HIS A 175 17.51 11.20 13.31
N THR A 176 18.44 10.37 12.82
CA THR A 176 19.72 10.81 12.23
C THR A 176 19.66 11.05 10.72
N GLY A 177 18.58 10.58 10.08
CA GLY A 177 18.34 10.72 8.64
C GLY A 177 17.72 12.05 8.23
N PHE A 178 17.00 12.04 7.11
CA PHE A 178 16.31 13.20 6.56
C PHE A 178 14.99 12.79 5.89
N ALA A 179 14.13 13.77 5.61
CA ALA A 179 12.90 13.58 4.86
C ALA A 179 12.88 14.46 3.61
N MET A 180 12.40 13.92 2.50
CA MET A 180 12.09 14.68 1.29
C MET A 180 10.59 14.97 1.27
N GLU A 181 10.21 16.22 1.13
CA GLU A 181 8.82 16.69 0.98
C GLU A 181 8.49 16.81 -0.51
N TYR A 182 7.32 16.34 -0.91
CA TYR A 182 6.83 16.37 -2.29
C TYR A 182 5.43 16.97 -2.34
N ASP A 183 5.17 17.73 -3.41
CA ASP A 183 3.86 18.30 -3.73
C ASP A 183 3.33 17.68 -5.03
N PHE A 184 2.37 16.76 -4.91
CA PHE A 184 1.74 16.09 -6.04
C PHE A 184 0.44 16.77 -6.50
N THR A 185 0.07 17.91 -5.92
CA THR A 185 -1.22 18.59 -6.22
C THR A 185 -1.15 19.47 -7.46
N SER A 186 0.04 19.94 -7.82
CA SER A 186 0.28 20.84 -8.95
C SER A 186 0.66 20.12 -10.26
N LEU A 187 0.39 18.82 -10.36
CA LEU A 187 0.76 18.01 -11.52
C LEU A 187 -0.16 18.25 -12.72
N HIS A 188 0.40 18.20 -13.92
CA HIS A 188 -0.41 18.19 -15.13
C HIS A 188 -1.25 16.90 -15.19
N ARG A 189 -2.46 16.99 -15.75
CA ARG A 189 -3.42 15.87 -15.80
C ARG A 189 -2.91 14.60 -16.48
N ASN A 190 -1.85 14.69 -17.30
CA ASN A 190 -1.26 13.54 -18.00
C ASN A 190 -0.04 12.96 -17.28
N GLU A 191 0.39 13.53 -16.16
CA GLU A 191 1.51 13.00 -15.40
C GLU A 191 1.10 11.71 -14.68
N SER A 192 2.00 10.72 -14.68
CA SER A 192 1.72 9.38 -14.14
C SER A 192 1.19 9.39 -12.70
N PRO A 193 1.73 10.17 -11.74
CA PRO A 193 1.22 10.15 -10.35
C PRO A 193 -0.24 10.58 -10.24
N THR A 194 -0.76 11.38 -11.18
CA THR A 194 -2.17 11.79 -11.22
C THR A 194 -3.12 10.58 -11.24
N PHE A 195 -2.69 9.43 -11.77
CA PHE A 195 -3.48 8.19 -11.83
C PHE A 195 -2.87 7.01 -11.05
N THR A 196 -1.74 7.20 -10.36
CA THR A 196 -1.00 6.08 -9.76
C THR A 196 -0.56 6.33 -8.32
N LEU A 197 -0.83 7.52 -7.77
CA LEU A 197 -0.67 7.84 -6.36
C LEU A 197 -2.00 7.68 -5.63
N TRP A 198 -2.04 6.79 -4.64
CA TRP A 198 -3.26 6.36 -3.95
C TRP A 198 -3.10 6.32 -2.43
N PRO A 199 -4.18 6.52 -1.65
CA PRO A 199 -4.13 6.36 -0.20
C PRO A 199 -4.03 4.89 0.20
N VAL A 200 -3.44 4.62 1.37
CA VAL A 200 -3.45 3.29 2.00
C VAL A 200 -4.60 3.18 3.00
N ALA A 201 -5.34 2.07 2.90
CA ALA A 201 -6.33 1.63 3.87
C ALA A 201 -5.70 0.71 4.90
N TYR A 202 -6.02 0.96 6.17
CA TYR A 202 -5.57 0.15 7.29
C TYR A 202 -6.71 -0.75 7.77
N THR A 203 -6.46 -2.05 7.84
CA THR A 203 -7.47 -3.10 8.07
C THR A 203 -6.90 -4.23 8.94
N ASP A 204 -7.77 -4.93 9.65
CA ASP A 204 -7.46 -6.14 10.43
C ASP A 204 -7.57 -7.43 9.59
N LYS A 205 -8.07 -7.32 8.36
CA LYS A 205 -8.27 -8.43 7.42
C LYS A 205 -7.58 -8.15 6.09
N LEU A 206 -7.03 -9.21 5.49
CA LEU A 206 -6.57 -9.18 4.10
C LEU A 206 -7.74 -8.91 3.15
N ILE A 207 -7.46 -8.29 2.00
CA ILE A 207 -8.44 -8.16 0.92
C ILE A 207 -8.88 -9.53 0.44
N ASP A 208 -10.18 -9.78 0.41
CA ASP A 208 -10.76 -11.00 -0.14
C ASP A 208 -10.94 -10.82 -1.65
N VAL A 209 -10.28 -11.67 -2.46
CA VAL A 209 -10.37 -11.64 -3.93
C VAL A 209 -11.10 -12.86 -4.49
N THR A 210 -11.82 -13.60 -3.63
CA THR A 210 -12.54 -14.82 -4.00
C THR A 210 -13.53 -14.58 -5.14
N HIS A 211 -14.28 -13.49 -5.10
CA HIS A 211 -15.25 -13.13 -6.14
C HIS A 211 -14.58 -12.75 -7.47
N ILE A 212 -13.40 -12.13 -7.43
CA ILE A 212 -12.61 -11.81 -8.62
C ILE A 212 -12.11 -13.10 -9.27
N LEU A 213 -11.57 -14.03 -8.46
CA LEU A 213 -11.11 -15.32 -8.98
C LEU A 213 -12.27 -16.17 -9.51
N ARG A 214 -13.46 -16.07 -8.89
CA ARG A 214 -14.70 -16.67 -9.40
C ARG A 214 -15.06 -16.14 -10.79
N ALA A 215 -15.08 -14.82 -10.96
CA ALA A 215 -15.37 -14.20 -12.26
C ALA A 215 -14.38 -14.66 -13.34
N ARG A 216 -13.09 -14.67 -13.01
CA ARG A 216 -12.03 -15.18 -13.89
C ARG A 216 -12.24 -16.65 -14.28
N ARG A 217 -12.53 -17.55 -13.33
CA ARG A 217 -12.78 -18.98 -13.58
C ARG A 217 -14.03 -19.22 -14.43
N ALA A 218 -15.04 -18.36 -14.28
CA ALA A 218 -16.25 -18.40 -15.09
C ALA A 218 -16.06 -17.87 -16.53
N GLY A 219 -14.85 -17.42 -16.89
CA GLY A 219 -14.57 -16.81 -18.20
C GLY A 219 -15.27 -15.46 -18.40
N LYS A 220 -15.70 -14.81 -17.30
CA LYS A 220 -16.30 -13.48 -17.32
C LYS A 220 -15.20 -12.41 -17.26
N ASP A 221 -15.56 -11.17 -17.60
CA ASP A 221 -14.72 -10.02 -17.27
C ASP A 221 -14.44 -9.99 -15.76
N TYR A 222 -13.24 -9.59 -15.36
CA TYR A 222 -12.81 -9.57 -13.97
C TYR A 222 -11.86 -8.40 -13.72
N ASN A 223 -11.81 -7.95 -12.47
CA ASN A 223 -10.98 -6.82 -12.06
C ASN A 223 -9.49 -7.19 -12.06
N GLU A 224 -8.79 -6.87 -13.15
CA GLU A 224 -7.34 -7.07 -13.27
C GLU A 224 -6.52 -6.11 -12.37
N LEU A 225 -7.15 -5.05 -11.83
CA LEU A 225 -6.52 -4.07 -10.95
C LEU A 225 -6.50 -4.51 -9.47
N PHE A 226 -6.98 -5.71 -9.14
CA PHE A 226 -7.02 -6.20 -7.75
C PHE A 226 -5.64 -6.18 -7.07
N GLY A 227 -4.56 -6.28 -7.85
CA GLY A 227 -3.20 -6.17 -7.33
C GLY A 227 -2.87 -4.78 -6.80
N ILE A 228 -3.40 -3.73 -7.45
CA ILE A 228 -3.35 -2.37 -6.92
C ILE A 228 -4.13 -2.33 -5.61
N ALA A 229 -5.36 -2.86 -5.57
CA ALA A 229 -6.18 -2.86 -4.35
C ALA A 229 -5.47 -3.57 -3.17
N ALA A 230 -4.87 -4.74 -3.41
CA ALA A 230 -4.05 -5.45 -2.43
C ALA A 230 -2.84 -4.63 -1.97
N SER A 231 -2.18 -3.93 -2.90
CA SER A 231 -1.06 -3.03 -2.58
C SER A 231 -1.46 -1.79 -1.77
N LEU A 232 -2.76 -1.51 -1.62
CA LEU A 232 -3.27 -0.37 -0.84
C LEU A 232 -3.87 -0.80 0.50
N CYS A 233 -3.85 -2.10 0.83
CA CYS A 233 -4.29 -2.62 2.11
C CYS A 233 -3.08 -2.92 3.00
N LYS A 234 -3.11 -2.46 4.26
CA LYS A 234 -2.03 -2.66 5.23
C LYS A 234 -2.59 -2.94 6.63
N ALA A 235 -1.83 -3.63 7.47
CA ALA A 235 -2.26 -3.92 8.84
C ALA A 235 -2.43 -2.65 9.68
N LEU A 236 -3.41 -2.65 10.59
CA LEU A 236 -3.72 -1.53 11.51
C LEU A 236 -2.50 -1.07 12.34
N ASP A 237 -1.57 -1.97 12.65
CA ASP A 237 -0.33 -1.65 13.37
C ASP A 237 0.47 -0.52 12.69
N TRP A 238 0.38 -0.40 11.36
CA TRP A 238 1.08 0.61 10.56
C TRP A 238 0.26 1.89 10.33
N GLN A 239 -0.92 2.05 10.94
CA GLN A 239 -1.80 3.19 10.65
C GLN A 239 -1.20 4.57 10.97
N TYR A 240 -0.20 4.60 11.86
CA TYR A 240 0.53 5.83 12.21
C TYR A 240 1.32 6.42 11.03
N GLU A 241 1.59 5.65 9.99
CA GLU A 241 2.34 6.11 8.82
C GLU A 241 1.53 7.06 7.94
N ARG A 242 0.18 6.99 7.98
CA ARG A 242 -0.73 7.77 7.11
C ARG A 242 -0.24 7.77 5.67
N GLU A 243 -0.13 6.56 5.14
CA GLU A 243 0.60 6.27 3.92
C GLU A 243 -0.22 6.62 2.66
N TRP A 244 0.50 7.11 1.65
CA TRP A 244 0.10 7.19 0.24
C TRP A 244 1.14 6.44 -0.60
N ARG A 245 0.71 5.62 -1.55
CA ARG A 245 1.58 4.79 -2.38
C ARG A 245 1.53 5.24 -3.83
N TRP A 246 2.70 5.49 -4.40
CA TRP A 246 2.86 5.56 -5.85
C TRP A 246 3.07 4.12 -6.36
N VAL A 247 2.05 3.57 -7.04
CA VAL A 247 1.98 2.17 -7.48
C VAL A 247 2.03 2.12 -9.01
N LEU A 248 3.07 1.51 -9.56
CA LEU A 248 3.21 1.28 -11.00
C LEU A 248 3.20 -0.22 -11.30
N PRO A 249 2.30 -0.72 -12.18
CA PRO A 249 2.43 -2.06 -12.71
C PRO A 249 3.70 -2.15 -13.55
N ASP A 250 4.35 -3.32 -13.54
CA ASP A 250 5.57 -3.56 -14.28
C ASP A 250 5.61 -5.01 -14.77
N ASP A 251 5.66 -5.19 -16.08
CA ASP A 251 5.70 -6.50 -16.73
C ASP A 251 7.04 -7.21 -16.49
N ASP A 252 8.12 -6.45 -16.20
CA ASP A 252 9.42 -7.01 -15.88
C ASP A 252 9.56 -7.32 -14.38
N ARG A 253 9.21 -8.56 -14.04
CA ARG A 253 9.36 -9.12 -12.68
C ARG A 253 10.82 -9.36 -12.28
N SER A 254 11.79 -9.27 -13.20
CA SER A 254 13.21 -9.47 -12.90
C SER A 254 13.89 -8.22 -12.33
N VAL A 255 13.33 -7.04 -12.62
CA VAL A 255 13.80 -5.76 -12.09
C VAL A 255 13.22 -5.55 -10.69
N GLU A 256 14.07 -5.35 -9.69
CA GLU A 256 13.61 -5.15 -8.30
C GLU A 256 13.06 -3.74 -8.03
N GLY A 257 13.33 -2.77 -8.91
CA GLY A 257 12.83 -1.40 -8.82
C GLY A 257 13.59 -0.41 -9.69
N PHE A 258 13.08 0.81 -9.76
CA PHE A 258 13.67 1.90 -10.54
C PHE A 258 13.38 3.27 -9.92
N ASN A 259 14.13 4.27 -10.35
CA ASN A 259 13.89 5.67 -9.98
C ASN A 259 12.90 6.32 -10.95
N ARG A 260 12.00 7.16 -10.43
CA ARG A 260 11.15 8.07 -11.21
C ARG A 260 11.34 9.51 -10.75
N PRO A 261 11.36 10.50 -11.67
CA PRO A 261 11.29 11.92 -11.29
C PRO A 261 10.08 12.19 -10.40
N ALA A 262 10.25 13.02 -9.39
CA ALA A 262 9.20 13.37 -8.44
C ALA A 262 9.24 14.88 -8.12
N PRO A 263 8.08 15.50 -7.80
CA PRO A 263 7.97 16.94 -7.56
C PRO A 263 8.50 17.31 -6.16
N LEU A 264 9.82 17.21 -5.98
CA LEU A 264 10.50 17.54 -4.73
C LEU A 264 10.29 19.03 -4.40
N LYS A 265 9.82 19.30 -3.19
CA LYS A 265 9.44 20.63 -2.70
C LYS A 265 10.37 21.16 -1.61
N ALA A 266 10.77 20.32 -0.68
CA ALA A 266 11.63 20.68 0.45
C ALA A 266 12.38 19.47 1.02
N VAL A 267 13.36 19.73 1.88
CA VAL A 267 14.05 18.71 2.68
C VAL A 267 14.00 19.04 4.16
N HIS A 268 13.78 18.03 5.00
CA HIS A 268 13.76 18.15 6.46
C HIS A 268 14.89 17.31 7.05
N LEU A 269 15.83 17.95 7.74
CA LEU A 269 16.93 17.31 8.43
C LEU A 269 16.44 16.72 9.75
N GLY A 270 16.79 15.47 10.04
CA GLY A 270 16.38 14.79 11.27
C GLY A 270 16.91 15.49 12.51
N ALA A 271 16.19 15.36 13.64
CA ALA A 271 16.53 16.04 14.89
C ALA A 271 17.95 15.75 15.38
N ARG A 272 18.45 14.54 15.11
CA ARG A 272 19.77 14.05 15.54
C ARG A 272 20.76 13.87 14.38
N ILE A 273 20.50 14.49 13.23
CA ILE A 273 21.41 14.43 12.07
C ILE A 273 22.82 14.88 12.45
N SER A 274 23.84 14.24 11.86
CA SER A 274 25.23 14.64 12.04
C SER A 274 25.54 15.94 11.29
N ASP A 275 26.51 16.72 11.75
CA ASP A 275 26.97 17.92 11.04
C ASP A 275 27.47 17.58 9.63
N ALA A 276 28.16 16.45 9.47
CA ALA A 276 28.68 16.02 8.17
C ALA A 276 27.56 15.74 7.17
N ASP A 277 26.53 15.01 7.58
CA ASP A 277 25.37 14.69 6.73
C ASP A 277 24.53 15.94 6.45
N ALA A 278 24.29 16.78 7.46
CA ALA A 278 23.54 18.01 7.31
C ALA A 278 24.22 18.95 6.30
N LEU A 279 25.53 19.18 6.44
CA LEU A 279 26.29 20.02 5.51
C LEU A 279 26.28 19.45 4.09
N ASN A 280 26.36 18.13 3.93
CA ASN A 280 26.28 17.49 2.62
C ASN A 280 24.90 17.72 1.97
N ILE A 281 23.82 17.48 2.71
CA ILE A 281 22.45 17.67 2.23
C ILE A 281 22.18 19.15 1.91
N LEU A 282 22.61 20.07 2.77
CA LEU A 282 22.48 21.53 2.54
C LEU A 282 23.17 21.98 1.25
N ARG A 283 24.37 21.45 0.96
CA ARG A 283 25.08 21.72 -0.29
C ARG A 283 24.30 21.22 -1.51
N ILE A 284 23.86 19.96 -1.48
CA ILE A 284 23.04 19.39 -2.57
C ILE A 284 21.80 20.25 -2.80
N CYS A 285 21.06 20.58 -1.73
CA CYS A 285 19.83 21.37 -1.81
C CYS A 285 20.07 22.79 -2.34
N SER A 286 21.20 23.41 -2.00
CA SER A 286 21.60 24.71 -2.56
C SER A 286 21.87 24.65 -4.07
N GLU A 287 22.45 23.55 -4.56
CA GLU A 287 22.73 23.38 -6.00
C GLU A 287 21.46 23.15 -6.82
N ILE A 288 20.47 22.46 -6.24
CA ILE A 288 19.22 22.11 -6.92
C ILE A 288 18.04 23.05 -6.59
N ASP A 289 18.32 24.14 -5.87
CA ASP A 289 17.37 25.16 -5.40
C ASP A 289 16.15 24.57 -4.66
N ILE A 290 16.44 23.87 -3.55
CA ILE A 290 15.44 23.25 -2.69
C ILE A 290 15.58 23.80 -1.26
N PRO A 291 14.50 24.32 -0.65
CA PRO A 291 14.55 24.80 0.73
C PRO A 291 14.76 23.66 1.73
N VAL A 292 15.47 23.96 2.81
CA VAL A 292 15.79 23.00 3.87
C VAL A 292 15.23 23.46 5.20
N PHE A 293 14.75 22.51 5.97
CA PHE A 293 14.23 22.68 7.32
C PHE A 293 14.97 21.74 8.27
N LYS A 294 15.06 22.12 9.54
CA LYS A 294 15.54 21.29 10.63
C LYS A 294 14.36 20.84 11.48
N VAL A 295 14.24 19.52 11.68
CA VAL A 295 13.31 18.99 12.67
C VAL A 295 13.86 19.23 14.07
N MET A 296 13.03 19.79 14.92
CA MET A 296 13.29 20.15 16.31
C MET A 296 12.31 19.43 17.22
N LEU A 297 12.78 19.01 18.40
CA LEU A 297 11.94 18.42 19.43
C LEU A 297 11.46 19.53 20.37
N GLU A 298 10.17 19.57 20.65
CA GLU A 298 9.63 20.47 21.68
C GLU A 298 10.09 20.02 23.07
N SER A 299 10.32 20.98 23.96
CA SER A 299 10.88 20.73 25.29
C SER A 299 9.87 20.25 26.33
N HIS A 300 8.58 20.50 26.10
CA HIS A 300 7.53 20.28 27.10
C HIS A 300 6.36 19.41 26.59
N GLU A 301 6.40 18.96 25.33
CA GLU A 301 5.38 18.08 24.75
C GLU A 301 6.00 17.11 23.74
N TYR A 302 5.34 15.96 23.53
CA TYR A 302 5.77 14.95 22.53
C TYR A 302 5.44 15.40 21.11
N ARG A 303 6.16 16.42 20.65
CA ARG A 303 5.95 17.07 19.37
C ARG A 303 7.26 17.37 18.68
N MET A 304 7.20 17.32 17.35
CA MET A 304 8.28 17.74 16.48
C MET A 304 7.81 18.88 15.58
N VAL A 305 8.68 19.87 15.40
CA VAL A 305 8.43 21.03 14.54
C VAL A 305 9.56 21.18 13.53
N SER A 306 9.24 21.61 12.32
CA SER A 306 10.25 21.87 11.27
C SER A 306 10.46 23.37 11.15
N VAL A 307 11.70 23.82 11.37
CA VAL A 307 12.09 25.23 11.27
C VAL A 307 13.00 25.45 10.06
N PRO A 308 12.87 26.53 9.29
CA PRO A 308 13.78 26.81 8.17
C PRO A 308 15.25 26.83 8.60
N THR A 309 16.14 26.32 7.76
CA THR A 309 17.58 26.40 7.96
C THR A 309 18.30 26.51 6.62
N SER A 310 19.48 27.13 6.64
CA SER A 310 20.35 27.27 5.48
C SER A 310 21.77 26.80 5.77
N LEU A 311 22.62 26.77 4.74
CA LEU A 311 24.05 26.50 4.89
C LEU A 311 24.71 27.57 5.79
N GLU A 312 24.30 28.83 5.65
CA GLU A 312 24.80 29.95 6.45
C GLU A 312 24.41 29.79 7.93
N ASP A 313 23.14 29.46 8.20
CA ASP A 313 22.65 29.21 9.57
C ASP A 313 23.45 28.09 10.23
N TRP A 314 23.67 26.98 9.52
CA TRP A 314 24.37 25.80 10.04
C TRP A 314 25.86 26.04 10.32
N CYS A 315 26.50 26.93 9.54
CA CYS A 315 27.89 27.29 9.75
C CYS A 315 28.08 28.25 10.94
N SER A 316 27.03 28.97 11.34
CA SER A 316 27.05 29.84 12.51
C SER A 316 26.98 29.04 13.83
N ILE A 317 27.66 29.53 14.89
CA ILE A 317 27.70 28.86 16.22
C ILE A 317 26.28 28.70 16.82
N ALA A 318 25.35 29.59 16.49
CA ALA A 318 23.97 29.56 16.96
C ALA A 318 23.13 28.43 16.30
N GLY A 319 23.44 28.04 15.06
CA GLY A 319 22.71 27.00 14.33
C GLY A 319 22.97 25.58 14.83
N ARG A 320 24.19 25.29 15.33
CA ARG A 320 24.54 23.94 15.84
C ARG A 320 23.88 23.60 17.17
N GLN A 321 23.48 24.59 17.96
CA GLN A 321 22.86 24.39 19.27
C GLN A 321 21.33 24.30 19.21
N GLN A 322 20.70 24.61 18.08
CA GLN A 322 19.29 24.31 17.85
C GLN A 322 19.12 22.81 17.58
N GLY A 323 18.97 22.02 18.63
CA GLY A 323 18.49 20.63 18.54
C GLY A 323 19.04 19.70 19.60
N ASN A 324 20.14 20.06 20.26
CA ASN A 324 20.65 19.33 21.41
C ASN A 324 19.95 19.85 22.66
N MET A 325 18.76 19.33 22.97
CA MET A 325 18.37 19.35 24.38
C MET A 325 19.43 18.55 25.15
N PRO A 326 20.02 19.14 26.21
CA PRO A 326 20.84 18.37 27.12
C PRO A 326 19.91 17.32 27.76
N TRP A 327 20.22 16.05 27.58
CA TRP A 327 19.70 15.02 28.45
C TRP A 327 20.32 15.19 29.84
#